data_AF-A0A4Q3APA5-F1
#
_entry.id   AF-A0A4Q3APA5-F1
#
_cell.length_a   1.000
_cell.length_b   1.000
_cell.length_c   1.000
_cell.angle_alpha   90.00
_cell.angle_beta   90.00
_cell.angle_gamma   90.00
#
_symmetry.space_group_name_H-M   'P 1'
#
loop_
_entity.id
_entity.type
_entity.pdbx_description
1 polymer ?
#
loop_
_entity_poly.entity_id
_entity_poly.type
_entity_poly.pdbx_seq_one_letter_code
_entity_poly.pdbx_strand_id
1 'polypeptide(L)'
;MKPPIFAVVAALLLPLGSISRGEEDGAALLDKVIQFPGSYSQVCDVVTAPSDLPYTAYQLSGFAGASFSKANLAEIKGSRESLVKAIRARLPEIDLVRKAGEPKQDPVPEENFDGETVGCDPRVLNPLLLEIILTLDATEALPELLALETKLVAGIARAKADAKAAPPQVQGWFVGEELDHYDENEPEAKRDRRIQLFQSRVAQRDLVILMGRMLREKNYGPYMTTSLEKAYVKGIKKEAQENGIADYQTGKPLPEDKKDWEVTLDPVSKVPVTAYSSVSIPYSRASRDEVRAAVEKWIKEKSE
;
A
#
# COMPACT_ATOMS: atom_id res chain seq x y z
N MET A 1 59.39 -48.65 24.48
CA MET A 1 59.47 -47.18 24.63
C MET A 1 58.24 -46.57 24.00
N LYS A 2 57.61 -45.63 24.70
CA LYS A 2 56.25 -45.08 24.46
C LYS A 2 56.05 -44.50 23.05
N PRO A 3 54.86 -44.65 22.42
CA PRO A 3 54.51 -43.90 21.23
C PRO A 3 54.01 -42.49 21.60
N PRO A 4 54.13 -41.49 20.70
CA PRO A 4 53.52 -40.19 20.90
C PRO A 4 52.02 -40.22 20.58
N ILE A 5 51.26 -39.53 21.43
CA ILE A 5 49.82 -39.36 21.41
C ILE A 5 49.45 -38.41 20.26
N PHE A 6 48.72 -38.89 19.26
CA PHE A 6 47.95 -38.02 18.36
C PHE A 6 46.63 -37.69 19.06
N ALA A 7 46.47 -36.43 19.46
CA ALA A 7 45.19 -35.90 19.90
C ALA A 7 44.27 -35.76 18.69
N VAL A 8 43.26 -36.62 18.60
CA VAL A 8 42.13 -36.47 17.69
C VAL A 8 41.24 -35.37 18.26
N VAL A 9 41.26 -34.17 17.67
CA VAL A 9 40.22 -33.17 17.92
C VAL A 9 38.99 -33.61 17.14
N ALA A 10 38.11 -34.34 17.82
CA ALA A 10 36.74 -34.54 17.35
C ALA A 10 36.01 -33.20 17.48
N ALA A 11 36.00 -32.42 16.41
CA ALA A 11 35.08 -31.31 16.28
C ALA A 11 33.66 -31.89 16.28
N LEU A 12 32.97 -31.74 17.41
CA LEU A 12 31.52 -31.90 17.47
C LEU A 12 30.91 -30.90 16.48
N LEU A 13 30.56 -31.38 15.29
CA LEU A 13 29.54 -30.76 14.45
C LEU A 13 28.22 -30.95 15.19
N LEU A 14 27.94 -30.05 16.13
CA LEU A 14 26.56 -29.80 16.52
C LEU A 14 25.85 -29.31 15.25
N PRO A 15 24.74 -29.93 14.82
CA PRO A 15 23.90 -29.30 13.84
C PRO A 15 23.53 -27.95 14.43
N LEU A 16 23.90 -26.88 13.72
CA LEU A 16 23.32 -25.55 13.93
C LEU A 16 21.82 -25.77 13.80
N GLY A 17 21.18 -25.95 14.94
CA GLY A 17 19.73 -25.94 15.05
C GLY A 17 19.32 -24.67 14.33
N SER A 18 18.50 -24.86 13.31
CA SER A 18 17.64 -23.84 12.77
C SER A 18 17.00 -23.15 13.97
N ILE A 19 17.58 -22.03 14.38
CA ILE A 19 16.93 -21.08 15.27
C ILE A 19 15.73 -20.66 14.45
N SER A 20 14.58 -21.23 14.78
CA SER A 20 13.30 -20.66 14.43
C SER A 20 13.32 -19.24 14.98
N ARG A 21 13.66 -18.25 14.14
CA ARG A 21 13.29 -16.86 14.35
C ARG A 21 11.78 -16.87 14.41
N GLY A 22 11.28 -16.92 15.64
CA GLY A 22 9.93 -17.30 15.98
C GLY A 22 8.91 -16.31 15.44
N GLU A 23 7.67 -16.76 15.45
CA GLU A 23 6.48 -16.02 15.04
C GLU A 23 6.32 -14.64 15.75
N GLU A 24 7.06 -14.38 16.83
CA GLU A 24 7.13 -13.10 17.55
C GLU A 24 7.86 -11.98 16.78
N ASP A 25 8.68 -12.31 15.78
CA ASP A 25 9.51 -11.33 15.04
C ASP A 25 8.67 -10.48 14.05
N GLY A 26 7.68 -11.10 13.38
CA GLY A 26 6.91 -10.44 12.32
C GLY A 26 6.02 -9.29 12.82
N ALA A 27 5.32 -9.47 13.95
CA ALA A 27 4.44 -8.44 14.48
C ALA A 27 5.21 -7.24 15.05
N ALA A 28 6.34 -7.50 15.70
CA ALA A 28 7.23 -6.45 16.19
C ALA A 28 7.89 -5.69 15.04
N LEU A 29 8.35 -6.40 14.01
CA LEU A 29 8.88 -5.79 12.79
C LEU A 29 7.84 -4.93 12.09
N LEU A 30 6.60 -5.43 11.94
CA LEU A 30 5.49 -4.67 11.34
C LEU A 30 5.23 -3.37 12.11
N ASP A 31 5.17 -3.44 13.45
CA ASP A 31 4.97 -2.25 14.29
C ASP A 31 6.18 -1.28 14.19
N LYS A 32 7.42 -1.80 14.09
CA LYS A 32 8.64 -0.99 13.91
C LYS A 32 8.60 -0.21 12.60
N VAL A 33 8.45 -0.89 11.46
CA VAL A 33 8.60 -0.24 10.14
C VAL A 33 7.45 0.71 9.82
N ILE A 34 6.25 0.52 10.39
CA ILE A 34 5.13 1.47 10.22
C ILE A 34 5.34 2.73 11.06
N GLN A 35 5.86 2.60 12.28
CA GLN A 35 6.12 3.77 13.12
C GLN A 35 7.37 4.54 12.68
N PHE A 36 8.35 3.82 12.11
CA PHE A 36 9.65 4.35 11.72
C PHE A 36 10.05 3.84 10.33
N PRO A 37 9.40 4.36 9.27
CA PRO A 37 9.67 3.90 7.91
C PRO A 37 11.06 4.28 7.40
N GLY A 38 11.69 5.32 7.97
CA GLY A 38 13.06 5.74 7.68
C GLY A 38 13.30 6.31 6.29
N SER A 39 12.24 6.60 5.54
CA SER A 39 12.32 7.33 4.28
C SER A 39 11.60 8.65 4.41
N TYR A 40 12.14 9.65 3.72
CA TYR A 40 11.52 10.96 3.58
C TYR A 40 10.29 10.84 2.68
N SER A 41 9.10 10.99 3.25
CA SER A 41 7.88 11.17 2.47
C SER A 41 7.72 12.66 2.16
N GLN A 42 8.13 13.10 0.97
CA GLN A 42 7.74 14.41 0.44
C GLN A 42 6.25 14.39 0.09
N VAL A 43 5.37 14.39 1.09
CA VAL A 43 4.10 15.07 0.89
C VAL A 43 4.29 16.45 1.49
N CYS A 44 4.96 17.29 0.69
CA CYS A 44 5.07 18.71 0.98
C CYS A 44 3.65 19.27 0.87
N ASP A 45 3.05 19.55 2.02
CA ASP A 45 1.75 20.18 2.21
C ASP A 45 0.51 19.26 2.12
N VAL A 46 -0.51 19.69 2.88
CA VAL A 46 -1.90 19.25 2.74
C VAL A 46 -2.33 19.45 1.30
N VAL A 47 -2.68 18.35 0.61
CA VAL A 47 -3.07 18.42 -0.80
C VAL A 47 -4.59 18.61 -0.91
N THR A 48 -5.01 19.45 -1.85
CA THR A 48 -6.41 19.56 -2.29
C THR A 48 -6.71 18.48 -3.32
N ALA A 49 -7.90 17.88 -3.26
CA ALA A 49 -8.31 16.87 -4.22
C ALA A 49 -9.76 17.08 -4.70
N PRO A 50 -10.09 16.68 -5.94
CA PRO A 50 -11.44 16.81 -6.46
C PRO A 50 -12.42 15.87 -5.74
N SER A 51 -13.67 16.29 -5.64
CA SER A 51 -14.73 15.57 -4.92
C SER A 51 -15.00 14.16 -5.47
N ASP A 52 -14.82 14.02 -6.78
CA ASP A 52 -14.93 12.81 -7.56
C ASP A 52 -13.57 12.15 -7.79
N LEU A 53 -12.67 12.20 -6.79
CA LEU A 53 -11.28 11.75 -6.95
C LEU A 53 -11.18 10.40 -7.71
N PRO A 54 -10.45 10.37 -8.84
CA PRO A 54 -10.30 9.18 -9.66
C PRO A 54 -9.49 8.12 -8.91
N TYR A 55 -9.57 6.89 -9.39
CA TYR A 55 -8.55 5.90 -9.09
C TYR A 55 -7.23 6.29 -9.77
N THR A 56 -6.14 6.28 -9.01
CA THR A 56 -4.78 6.20 -9.54
C THR A 56 -4.50 4.75 -9.86
N ALA A 57 -4.38 4.41 -11.13
CA ALA A 57 -4.28 3.00 -11.51
C ALA A 57 -2.99 2.35 -10.98
N TYR A 58 -3.16 1.37 -10.08
CA TYR A 58 -2.09 0.51 -9.53
C TYR A 58 -0.99 1.23 -8.72
N GLN A 59 -1.22 2.47 -8.34
CA GLN A 59 -0.43 3.18 -7.34
C GLN A 59 -1.36 3.51 -6.17
N LEU A 60 -0.85 3.43 -4.94
CA LEU A 60 -1.50 4.11 -3.83
C LEU A 60 -1.62 5.59 -4.21
N SER A 61 -2.70 6.24 -3.79
CA SER A 61 -2.93 7.64 -4.12
C SER A 61 -1.71 8.50 -3.80
N GLY A 62 -1.44 9.54 -4.60
CA GLY A 62 -0.32 10.47 -4.32
C GLY A 62 -0.43 11.22 -2.99
N PHE A 63 -1.53 11.03 -2.26
CA PHE A 63 -1.75 11.53 -0.90
C PHE A 63 -1.21 10.60 0.18
N ALA A 64 -0.85 9.37 -0.20
CA ALA A 64 -0.16 8.43 0.64
C ALA A 64 1.33 8.78 0.65
N GLY A 65 1.81 9.36 1.76
CA GLY A 65 3.24 9.55 2.00
C GLY A 65 3.94 8.25 2.39
N ALA A 66 3.69 7.16 1.67
CA ALA A 66 4.24 5.84 2.00
C ALA A 66 5.55 5.59 1.27
N SER A 67 6.65 5.57 2.00
CA SER A 67 7.96 5.15 1.53
C SER A 67 8.72 4.47 2.66
N PHE A 68 9.70 3.64 2.32
CA PHE A 68 10.53 2.92 3.29
C PHE A 68 12.00 3.11 2.96
N SER A 69 12.85 3.18 3.99
CA SER A 69 14.30 3.18 3.81
C SER A 69 14.75 1.91 3.11
N LYS A 70 15.91 1.94 2.44
CA LYS A 70 16.46 0.74 1.80
C LYS A 70 16.66 -0.41 2.80
N ALA A 71 17.02 -0.10 4.04
CA ALA A 71 17.19 -1.07 5.11
C ALA A 71 15.85 -1.71 5.49
N ASN A 72 14.82 -0.91 5.76
CA ASN A 72 13.48 -1.41 6.10
C ASN A 72 12.88 -2.22 4.94
N LEU A 73 13.07 -1.81 3.68
CA LEU A 73 12.64 -2.59 2.52
C LEU A 73 13.32 -3.96 2.45
N ALA A 74 14.60 -4.04 2.80
CA ALA A 74 15.32 -5.32 2.86
C ALA A 74 14.79 -6.21 3.99
N GLU A 75 14.53 -5.66 5.18
CA GLU A 75 13.93 -6.38 6.31
C GLU A 75 12.53 -6.89 5.98
N ILE A 76 11.70 -6.04 5.37
CA ILE A 76 10.34 -6.39 4.93
C ILE A 76 10.41 -7.58 3.97
N LYS A 77 11.18 -7.48 2.89
CA LYS A 77 11.29 -8.55 1.88
C LYS A 77 11.89 -9.83 2.44
N GLY A 78 12.87 -9.71 3.34
CA GLY A 78 13.52 -10.86 4.00
C GLY A 78 12.61 -11.59 4.99
N SER A 79 11.52 -10.96 5.45
CA SER A 79 10.65 -11.47 6.51
C SER A 79 9.22 -11.74 6.02
N ARG A 80 9.04 -12.04 4.72
CA ARG A 80 7.71 -12.17 4.09
C ARG A 80 6.76 -13.05 4.89
N GLU A 81 7.14 -14.28 5.22
CA GLU A 81 6.22 -15.25 5.84
C GLU A 81 5.69 -14.77 7.20
N SER A 82 6.59 -14.29 8.08
CA SER A 82 6.22 -13.80 9.40
C SER A 82 5.40 -12.50 9.32
N LEU A 83 5.75 -11.60 8.39
CA LEU A 83 4.99 -10.36 8.15
C LEU A 83 3.62 -10.61 7.56
N VAL A 84 3.48 -11.51 6.58
CA VAL A 84 2.16 -11.86 6.02
C VAL A 84 1.27 -12.45 7.10
N LYS A 85 1.81 -13.34 7.95
CA LYS A 85 1.07 -13.86 9.13
C LYS A 85 0.62 -12.74 10.06
N ALA A 86 1.52 -11.81 10.40
CA ALA A 86 1.21 -10.68 11.27
C ALA A 86 0.17 -9.72 10.66
N ILE A 87 0.27 -9.43 9.36
CA ILE A 87 -0.68 -8.60 8.62
C ILE A 87 -2.08 -9.22 8.66
N ARG A 88 -2.19 -10.52 8.35
CA ARG A 88 -3.47 -11.23 8.37
C ARG A 88 -4.11 -11.24 9.75
N ALA A 89 -3.29 -11.36 10.80
CA ALA A 89 -3.78 -11.22 12.17
C ALA A 89 -4.17 -9.77 12.52
N ARG A 90 -3.52 -8.76 11.95
CA ARG A 90 -3.74 -7.34 12.25
C ARG A 90 -4.98 -6.76 11.57
N LEU A 91 -5.20 -7.05 10.29
CA LEU A 91 -6.27 -6.45 9.48
C LEU A 91 -7.68 -6.60 10.11
N PRO A 92 -8.08 -7.76 10.68
CA PRO A 92 -9.37 -7.91 11.35
C PRO A 92 -9.51 -7.05 12.61
N GLU A 93 -8.41 -6.76 13.29
CA GLU A 93 -8.34 -6.02 14.55
C GLU A 93 -8.32 -4.50 14.38
N ILE A 94 -8.24 -4.00 13.14
CA ILE A 94 -8.31 -2.56 12.87
C ILE A 94 -9.71 -2.05 13.25
N ASP A 95 -9.74 -1.22 14.29
CA ASP A 95 -10.91 -0.50 14.74
C ASP A 95 -10.98 0.87 14.05
N LEU A 96 -11.94 1.02 13.14
CA LEU A 96 -12.16 2.25 12.39
C LEU A 96 -12.77 3.37 13.24
N VAL A 97 -13.12 3.17 14.51
CA VAL A 97 -13.53 4.29 15.40
C VAL A 97 -12.43 4.73 16.36
N ARG A 98 -11.32 3.98 16.43
CA ARG A 98 -10.18 4.31 17.27
C ARG A 98 -9.41 5.50 16.69
N LYS A 99 -9.20 6.53 17.52
CA LYS A 99 -8.27 7.62 17.19
C LYS A 99 -6.83 7.09 17.11
N ALA A 100 -6.09 7.48 16.09
CA ALA A 100 -4.69 7.14 15.93
C ALA A 100 -3.87 7.67 17.11
N GLY A 101 -2.96 6.83 17.63
CA GLY A 101 -1.92 7.28 18.53
C GLY A 101 -0.79 7.99 17.78
N GLU A 102 0.04 8.71 18.55
CA GLU A 102 1.34 9.17 18.04
C GLU A 102 2.31 7.97 18.00
N PRO A 103 3.18 7.88 16.98
CA PRO A 103 4.25 6.87 16.96
C PRO A 103 5.09 6.94 18.23
N LYS A 104 5.39 5.78 18.83
CA LYS A 104 6.06 5.70 20.14
C LYS A 104 7.42 5.05 20.00
N GLN A 105 8.47 5.86 19.90
CA GLN A 105 9.83 5.42 20.22
C GLN A 105 10.68 6.62 20.64
N ASP A 106 11.38 6.44 21.76
CA ASP A 106 12.35 7.37 22.32
C ASP A 106 13.60 6.57 22.73
N PRO A 107 14.77 6.78 22.11
CA PRO A 107 15.02 7.71 21.00
C PRO A 107 14.55 7.15 19.64
N VAL A 108 14.28 8.05 18.70
CA VAL A 108 14.09 7.72 17.27
C VAL A 108 15.38 7.05 16.75
N PRO A 109 15.31 5.90 16.04
CA PRO A 109 16.51 5.23 15.54
C PRO A 109 17.37 6.13 14.64
N GLU A 110 18.70 6.04 14.76
CA GLU A 110 19.64 6.93 14.05
C GLU A 110 19.52 6.87 12.52
N GLU A 111 19.10 5.72 12.01
CA GLU A 111 18.82 5.45 10.59
C GLU A 111 17.64 6.26 10.02
N ASN A 112 16.90 7.00 10.85
CA ASN A 112 15.74 7.80 10.46
C ASN A 112 15.98 9.32 10.56
N PHE A 113 17.22 9.78 10.80
CA PHE A 113 17.55 11.21 10.98
C PHE A 113 17.46 12.09 9.71
N ASP A 114 17.07 11.56 8.55
CA ASP A 114 16.89 12.30 7.29
C ASP A 114 15.57 13.12 7.24
N GLY A 115 15.26 13.88 8.31
CA GLY A 115 14.09 14.78 8.41
C GLY A 115 12.99 14.30 9.36
N GLU A 116 11.85 15.02 9.40
CA GLU A 116 10.66 14.71 10.21
C GLU A 116 9.98 13.41 9.72
N THR A 117 10.61 12.26 9.97
CA THR A 117 10.18 10.93 9.51
C THR A 117 9.24 10.25 10.51
N VAL A 118 8.20 10.97 10.95
CA VAL A 118 7.20 10.41 11.87
C VAL A 118 6.27 9.48 11.09
N GLY A 119 6.29 8.17 11.40
CA GLY A 119 5.43 7.17 10.77
C GLY A 119 3.97 7.23 11.25
N CYS A 120 3.28 6.09 11.18
CA CYS A 120 1.86 5.97 11.57
C CYS A 120 1.68 5.09 12.83
N ASP A 121 0.52 5.17 13.47
CA ASP A 121 0.07 4.17 14.45
C ASP A 121 -0.16 2.84 13.70
N PRO A 122 0.54 1.76 14.05
CA PRO A 122 0.43 0.48 13.36
C PRO A 122 -0.92 -0.22 13.63
N ARG A 123 -1.74 0.30 14.55
CA ARG A 123 -3.06 -0.24 14.90
C ARG A 123 -4.21 0.40 14.13
N VAL A 124 -3.96 1.45 13.35
CA VAL A 124 -4.96 2.06 12.47
C VAL A 124 -4.66 1.76 11.01
N LEU A 125 -5.68 1.85 10.16
CA LEU A 125 -5.47 1.79 8.72
C LEU A 125 -4.62 2.99 8.29
N ASN A 126 -3.52 2.70 7.59
CA ASN A 126 -2.56 3.68 7.10
C ASN A 126 -1.93 3.17 5.79
N PRO A 127 -1.39 4.06 4.93
CA PRO A 127 -0.84 3.65 3.64
C PRO A 127 0.48 2.88 3.74
N LEU A 128 1.26 3.02 4.83
CA LEU A 128 2.48 2.23 5.04
C LEU A 128 2.14 0.73 5.16
N LEU A 129 1.05 0.38 5.86
CA LEU A 129 0.55 -0.99 5.90
C LEU A 129 0.19 -1.50 4.49
N LEU A 130 -0.47 -0.67 3.68
CA LEU A 130 -0.86 -1.05 2.31
C LEU A 130 0.38 -1.25 1.41
N GLU A 131 1.40 -0.42 1.57
CA GLU A 131 2.66 -0.52 0.82
C GLU A 131 3.48 -1.75 1.21
N ILE A 132 3.45 -2.16 2.49
CA ILE A 132 4.06 -3.44 2.93
C ILE A 132 3.33 -4.61 2.25
N ILE A 133 2.00 -4.60 2.23
CA ILE A 133 1.19 -5.65 1.59
C ILE A 133 1.52 -5.76 0.10
N LEU A 134 1.66 -4.63 -0.60
CA LEU A 134 2.11 -4.59 -2.00
C LEU A 134 3.53 -5.14 -2.15
N THR A 135 4.46 -4.65 -1.35
CA THR A 135 5.87 -5.04 -1.41
C THR A 135 6.06 -6.54 -1.22
N LEU A 136 5.23 -7.16 -0.39
CA LEU A 136 5.25 -8.59 -0.10
C LEU A 136 4.44 -9.45 -1.06
N ASP A 137 3.66 -8.85 -1.97
CA ASP A 137 2.68 -9.54 -2.81
C ASP A 137 1.82 -10.51 -1.97
N ALA A 138 1.26 -9.98 -0.88
CA ALA A 138 0.61 -10.74 0.18
C ALA A 138 -0.83 -11.14 -0.17
N THR A 139 -1.04 -11.82 -1.31
CA THR A 139 -2.37 -12.25 -1.79
C THR A 139 -3.18 -13.06 -0.78
N GLU A 140 -2.51 -13.70 0.17
CA GLU A 140 -3.09 -14.44 1.28
C GLU A 140 -3.90 -13.54 2.23
N ALA A 141 -3.67 -12.22 2.22
CA ALA A 141 -4.39 -11.22 3.02
C ALA A 141 -5.64 -10.65 2.34
N LEU A 142 -5.95 -11.08 1.10
CA LEU A 142 -7.13 -10.61 0.36
C LEU A 142 -8.46 -10.80 1.12
N PRO A 143 -8.73 -11.90 1.84
CA PRO A 143 -9.95 -12.03 2.63
C PRO A 143 -10.09 -10.94 3.69
N GLU A 144 -9.01 -10.66 4.42
CA GLU A 144 -9.00 -9.67 5.48
C GLU A 144 -9.06 -8.24 4.93
N LEU A 145 -8.42 -7.96 3.79
CA LEU A 145 -8.54 -6.69 3.06
C LEU A 145 -9.97 -6.43 2.57
N LEU A 146 -10.63 -7.44 2.01
CA LEU A 146 -12.01 -7.33 1.54
C LEU A 146 -12.97 -7.07 2.72
N ALA A 147 -12.75 -7.73 3.86
CA ALA A 147 -13.51 -7.48 5.08
C ALA A 147 -13.28 -6.05 5.61
N LEU A 148 -12.04 -5.56 5.59
CA LEU A 148 -11.70 -4.19 6.00
C LEU A 148 -12.34 -3.13 5.09
N GLU A 149 -12.32 -3.34 3.76
CA GLU A 149 -13.01 -2.45 2.82
C GLU A 149 -14.52 -2.42 3.08
N THR A 150 -15.12 -3.57 3.37
CA THR A 150 -16.54 -3.68 3.74
C THR A 150 -16.86 -2.88 5.02
N LYS A 151 -16.01 -3.02 6.07
CA LYS A 151 -16.13 -2.23 7.30
C LYS A 151 -16.04 -0.73 7.03
N LEU A 152 -15.10 -0.32 6.17
CA LEU A 152 -14.87 1.08 5.81
C LEU A 152 -16.06 1.67 5.04
N VAL A 153 -16.61 0.94 4.06
CA VAL A 153 -17.83 1.34 3.33
C VAL A 153 -19.00 1.55 4.28
N ALA A 154 -19.23 0.60 5.19
CA ALA A 154 -20.32 0.70 6.16
C ALA A 154 -20.12 1.89 7.11
N GLY A 155 -18.89 2.13 7.57
CA GLY A 155 -18.55 3.27 8.42
C GLY A 155 -18.76 4.61 7.73
N ILE A 156 -18.29 4.77 6.49
CA ILE A 156 -18.50 5.98 5.67
C ILE A 156 -19.99 6.21 5.46
N ALA A 157 -20.75 5.19 5.07
CA ALA A 157 -22.18 5.30 4.82
C ALA A 157 -22.96 5.72 6.07
N ARG A 158 -22.63 5.13 7.24
CA ARG A 158 -23.22 5.49 8.53
C ARG A 158 -22.95 6.94 8.89
N ALA A 159 -21.70 7.37 8.76
CA ALA A 159 -21.31 8.75 9.05
C ALA A 159 -21.96 9.77 8.10
N LYS A 160 -22.18 9.41 6.83
CA LYS A 160 -22.94 10.27 5.90
C LYS A 160 -24.42 10.37 6.25
N ALA A 161 -25.03 9.29 6.74
CA ALA A 161 -26.44 9.25 7.09
C ALA A 161 -26.74 9.87 8.47
N ASP A 162 -25.79 9.82 9.40
CA ASP A 162 -25.93 10.35 10.76
C ASP A 162 -24.77 11.27 11.13
N ALA A 163 -25.08 12.55 11.37
CA ALA A 163 -24.11 13.55 11.77
C ALA A 163 -23.46 13.24 13.14
N LYS A 164 -24.12 12.45 14.00
CA LYS A 164 -23.58 12.03 15.30
C LYS A 164 -22.68 10.79 15.21
N ALA A 165 -22.75 10.03 14.13
CA ALA A 165 -21.89 8.87 13.94
C ALA A 165 -20.47 9.32 13.58
N ALA A 166 -19.48 8.88 14.35
CA ALA A 166 -18.07 9.17 14.09
C ALA A 166 -17.66 8.67 12.69
N PRO A 167 -16.95 9.48 11.88
CA PRO A 167 -16.36 9.02 10.64
C PRO A 167 -15.24 8.01 10.91
N PRO A 168 -14.98 7.07 9.98
CA PRO A 168 -13.84 6.17 10.10
C PRO A 168 -12.52 6.91 10.31
N GLN A 169 -11.72 6.40 11.23
CA GLN A 169 -10.41 6.93 11.57
C GLN A 169 -9.35 6.22 10.74
N VAL A 170 -8.60 7.00 9.97
CA VAL A 170 -7.48 6.57 9.12
C VAL A 170 -6.33 7.57 9.29
N GLN A 171 -5.10 7.16 9.04
CA GLN A 171 -3.91 8.01 9.22
C GLN A 171 -2.98 7.94 8.02
N GLY A 172 -2.23 9.01 7.74
CA GLY A 172 -1.18 9.04 6.72
C GLY A 172 -1.66 9.38 5.31
N TRP A 173 -2.95 9.68 5.12
CA TRP A 173 -3.45 10.31 3.90
C TRP A 173 -3.51 11.82 4.10
N PHE A 174 -2.62 12.55 3.44
CA PHE A 174 -2.45 13.99 3.64
C PHE A 174 -3.36 14.82 2.72
N VAL A 175 -4.65 14.48 2.71
CA VAL A 175 -5.68 15.25 2.01
C VAL A 175 -6.46 16.06 3.01
N GLY A 176 -6.36 17.38 2.93
CA GLY A 176 -7.02 18.27 3.88
C GLY A 176 -8.20 19.02 3.30
N GLU A 177 -8.35 19.09 1.97
CA GLU A 177 -9.48 19.82 1.38
C GLU A 177 -9.98 19.18 0.08
N GLU A 178 -11.31 19.14 -0.04
CA GLU A 178 -12.02 18.84 -1.28
C GLU A 178 -12.14 20.18 -2.04
N LEU A 179 -11.69 20.25 -3.31
CA LEU A 179 -11.47 21.51 -4.07
C LEU A 179 -12.67 22.49 -4.06
N ASP A 180 -13.89 22.00 -3.86
CA ASP A 180 -15.13 22.78 -3.94
C ASP A 180 -15.65 23.25 -2.57
N HIS A 181 -14.94 22.98 -1.47
CA HIS A 181 -15.49 23.08 -0.10
C HIS A 181 -14.63 23.86 0.91
N TYR A 182 -13.71 24.70 0.46
CA TYR A 182 -12.99 25.61 1.36
C TYR A 182 -13.93 26.70 1.91
N ASP A 183 -14.07 26.75 3.23
CA ASP A 183 -14.78 27.80 3.96
C ASP A 183 -13.97 28.12 5.22
N GLU A 184 -13.32 29.28 5.22
CA GLU A 184 -12.48 29.77 6.32
C GLU A 184 -13.27 30.01 7.62
N ASN A 185 -14.59 30.17 7.52
CA ASN A 185 -15.48 30.41 8.66
C ASN A 185 -16.16 29.13 9.16
N GLU A 186 -15.82 27.97 8.60
CA GLU A 186 -16.40 26.71 9.00
C GLU A 186 -16.00 26.34 10.45
N PRO A 187 -16.96 25.94 11.31
CA PRO A 187 -16.63 25.44 12.64
C PRO A 187 -15.64 24.27 12.57
N GLU A 188 -14.59 24.30 13.39
CA GLU A 188 -13.51 23.31 13.41
C GLU A 188 -14.03 21.85 13.43
N ALA A 189 -14.99 21.54 14.30
CA ALA A 189 -15.58 20.20 14.37
C ALA A 189 -16.26 19.74 13.06
N LYS A 190 -16.83 20.67 12.29
CA LYS A 190 -17.44 20.38 10.99
C LYS A 190 -16.37 20.17 9.92
N ARG A 191 -15.33 21.01 9.92
CA ARG A 191 -14.16 20.88 9.05
C ARG A 191 -13.46 19.55 9.28
N ASP A 192 -13.08 19.23 10.51
CA ASP A 192 -12.40 17.98 10.87
C ASP A 192 -13.22 16.76 10.44
N ARG A 193 -14.54 16.83 10.64
CA ARG A 193 -15.45 15.77 10.19
C ARG A 193 -15.41 15.58 8.68
N ARG A 194 -15.45 16.66 7.90
CA ARG A 194 -15.38 16.62 6.43
C ARG A 194 -14.05 16.02 5.99
N ILE A 195 -12.93 16.50 6.55
CA ILE A 195 -11.58 16.00 6.26
C ILE A 195 -11.49 14.50 6.53
N GLN A 196 -11.94 14.06 7.71
CA GLN A 196 -11.87 12.66 8.09
C GLN A 196 -12.73 11.76 7.18
N LEU A 197 -13.92 12.23 6.79
CA LEU A 197 -14.76 11.53 5.79
C LEU A 197 -14.06 11.44 4.44
N PHE A 198 -13.37 12.50 4.03
CA PHE A 198 -12.68 12.53 2.76
C PHE A 198 -11.47 11.58 2.75
N GLN A 199 -10.60 11.65 3.76
CA GLN A 199 -9.49 10.72 3.95
C GLN A 199 -9.97 9.25 3.99
N SER A 200 -11.09 8.97 4.66
CA SER A 200 -11.70 7.63 4.67
C SER A 200 -12.07 7.15 3.27
N ARG A 201 -12.59 8.04 2.41
CA ARG A 201 -12.91 7.70 1.01
C ARG A 201 -11.65 7.45 0.19
N VAL A 202 -10.57 8.19 0.44
CA VAL A 202 -9.27 7.95 -0.21
C VAL A 202 -8.72 6.59 0.21
N ALA A 203 -8.68 6.30 1.51
CA ALA A 203 -8.25 5.00 2.03
C ALA A 203 -9.07 3.83 1.45
N GLN A 204 -10.39 4.00 1.29
CA GLN A 204 -11.25 3.01 0.65
C GLN A 204 -10.86 2.75 -0.81
N ARG A 205 -10.53 3.80 -1.56
CA ARG A 205 -10.11 3.68 -2.96
C ARG A 205 -8.75 2.99 -3.06
N ASP A 206 -7.82 3.35 -2.19
CA ASP A 206 -6.51 2.72 -2.13
C ASP A 206 -6.60 1.23 -1.78
N LEU A 207 -7.50 0.82 -0.87
CA LEU A 207 -7.78 -0.59 -0.60
C LEU A 207 -8.29 -1.35 -1.83
N VAL A 208 -9.19 -0.74 -2.60
CA VAL A 208 -9.74 -1.36 -3.83
C VAL A 208 -8.65 -1.50 -4.89
N ILE A 209 -7.82 -0.46 -5.07
CA ILE A 209 -6.72 -0.48 -6.04
C ILE A 209 -5.63 -1.46 -5.63
N LEU A 210 -5.31 -1.54 -4.34
CA LEU A 210 -4.42 -2.54 -3.77
C LEU A 210 -4.88 -3.95 -4.15
N MET A 211 -6.12 -4.30 -3.81
CA MET A 211 -6.67 -5.62 -4.13
C MET A 211 -6.66 -5.90 -5.64
N GLY A 212 -7.03 -4.91 -6.45
CA GLY A 212 -7.00 -5.04 -7.91
C GLY A 212 -5.58 -5.24 -8.46
N ARG A 213 -4.60 -4.51 -7.95
CA ARG A 213 -3.18 -4.65 -8.31
C ARG A 213 -2.66 -6.05 -8.04
N MET A 214 -2.97 -6.59 -6.85
CA MET A 214 -2.55 -7.93 -6.46
C MET A 214 -3.10 -8.99 -7.42
N LEU A 215 -4.37 -8.90 -7.81
CA LEU A 215 -4.96 -9.81 -8.81
C LEU A 215 -4.38 -9.62 -10.21
N ARG A 216 -4.07 -8.38 -10.58
CA ARG A 216 -3.44 -8.04 -11.85
C ARG A 216 -2.05 -8.63 -11.99
N GLU A 217 -1.22 -8.53 -10.97
CA GLU A 217 0.14 -9.09 -10.97
C GLU A 217 0.12 -10.62 -11.12
N LYS A 218 -0.97 -11.27 -10.71
CA LYS A 218 -1.24 -12.70 -10.98
C LYS A 218 -1.87 -12.99 -12.34
N ASN A 219 -2.08 -11.97 -13.18
CA ASN A 219 -2.78 -12.05 -14.46
C ASN A 219 -4.13 -12.78 -14.33
N TYR A 220 -4.87 -12.51 -13.25
CA TYR A 220 -6.08 -13.26 -12.93
C TYR A 220 -7.24 -12.91 -13.88
N GLY A 221 -7.64 -13.89 -14.70
CA GLY A 221 -8.59 -13.70 -15.80
C GLY A 221 -9.85 -12.88 -15.45
N PRO A 222 -10.61 -13.22 -14.40
CA PRO A 222 -11.78 -12.45 -13.99
C PRO A 222 -11.48 -10.96 -13.75
N TYR A 223 -10.35 -10.65 -13.09
CA TYR A 223 -9.93 -9.27 -12.88
C TYR A 223 -9.57 -8.55 -14.18
N MET A 224 -8.90 -9.24 -15.11
CA MET A 224 -8.50 -8.68 -16.41
C MET A 224 -9.68 -8.22 -17.28
N THR A 225 -10.91 -8.65 -16.95
CA THR A 225 -12.12 -8.26 -17.68
C THR A 225 -12.85 -7.06 -17.07
N THR A 226 -12.41 -6.55 -15.93
CA THR A 226 -13.04 -5.42 -15.23
C THR A 226 -12.95 -4.12 -16.05
N SER A 227 -13.90 -3.23 -15.82
CA SER A 227 -13.90 -1.87 -16.38
C SER A 227 -12.66 -1.09 -15.97
N LEU A 228 -12.17 -1.31 -14.74
CA LEU A 228 -10.96 -0.68 -14.22
C LEU A 228 -9.73 -1.08 -15.02
N GLU A 229 -9.46 -2.38 -15.22
CA GLU A 229 -8.30 -2.82 -16.02
C GLU A 229 -8.42 -2.37 -17.48
N LYS A 230 -9.62 -2.45 -18.07
CA LYS A 230 -9.84 -1.97 -19.44
C LYS A 230 -9.55 -0.48 -19.59
N ALA A 231 -9.98 0.33 -18.61
CA ALA A 231 -9.71 1.76 -18.60
C ALA A 231 -8.22 2.05 -18.42
N TYR A 232 -7.54 1.32 -17.53
CA TYR A 232 -6.09 1.42 -17.36
C TYR A 232 -5.33 1.15 -18.65
N VAL A 233 -5.55 -0.03 -19.26
CA VAL A 233 -4.86 -0.44 -20.49
C VAL A 233 -5.13 0.54 -21.62
N LYS A 234 -6.35 1.06 -21.72
CA LYS A 234 -6.69 2.12 -22.69
C LYS A 234 -5.92 3.41 -22.39
N GLY A 235 -5.83 3.81 -21.13
CA GLY A 235 -5.13 5.01 -20.68
C GLY A 235 -3.63 4.96 -20.98
N ILE A 236 -2.93 3.90 -20.57
CA ILE A 236 -1.48 3.78 -20.82
C ILE A 236 -1.16 3.70 -22.31
N LYS A 237 -2.02 3.08 -23.13
CA LYS A 237 -1.85 3.07 -24.60
C LYS A 237 -1.98 4.47 -25.19
N LYS A 238 -2.97 5.23 -24.72
CA LYS A 238 -3.18 6.62 -25.14
C LYS A 238 -1.99 7.49 -24.73
N GLU A 239 -1.55 7.40 -23.48
CA GLU A 239 -0.40 8.15 -22.99
C GLU A 239 0.88 7.80 -23.76
N ALA A 240 1.14 6.50 -24.02
CA ALA A 240 2.29 6.07 -24.80
C ALA A 240 2.27 6.63 -26.23
N GLN A 241 1.09 6.71 -26.86
CA GLN A 241 0.91 7.32 -28.19
C GLN A 241 1.15 8.83 -28.16
N GLU A 242 0.53 9.54 -27.23
CA GLU A 242 0.65 11.00 -27.08
C GLU A 242 2.09 11.42 -26.76
N ASN A 243 2.80 10.61 -25.97
CA ASN A 243 4.20 10.81 -25.65
C ASN A 243 5.16 10.27 -26.72
N GLY A 244 4.67 9.67 -27.82
CA GLY A 244 5.54 9.14 -28.87
C GLY A 244 6.49 8.02 -28.41
N ILE A 245 6.10 7.27 -27.38
CA ILE A 245 6.85 6.12 -26.85
C ILE A 245 6.14 4.78 -27.14
N ALA A 246 5.05 4.78 -27.92
CA ALA A 246 4.24 3.58 -28.19
C ALA A 246 5.05 2.42 -28.81
N ASP A 247 6.08 2.71 -29.60
CA ASP A 247 6.95 1.72 -30.24
C ASP A 247 8.23 1.42 -29.45
N TYR A 248 8.32 1.91 -28.20
CA TYR A 248 9.48 1.65 -27.34
C TYR A 248 9.66 0.14 -27.09
N GLN A 249 10.90 -0.30 -27.12
CA GLN A 249 11.32 -1.66 -26.78
C GLN A 249 12.53 -1.58 -25.85
N THR A 250 12.59 -2.48 -24.87
CA THR A 250 13.70 -2.56 -23.94
C THR A 250 15.04 -2.66 -24.68
N GLY A 251 16.00 -1.80 -24.32
CA GLY A 251 17.32 -1.75 -24.94
C GLY A 251 17.43 -0.91 -26.22
N LYS A 252 16.32 -0.39 -26.76
CA LYS A 252 16.36 0.63 -27.82
C LYS A 252 16.48 2.03 -27.20
N PRO A 253 17.24 2.93 -27.83
CA PRO A 253 17.29 4.32 -27.39
C PRO A 253 15.91 4.96 -27.51
N LEU A 254 15.56 5.77 -26.52
CA LEU A 254 14.41 6.67 -26.62
C LEU A 254 14.68 7.76 -27.66
N PRO A 255 13.63 8.41 -28.18
CA PRO A 255 13.77 9.66 -28.93
C PRO A 255 14.67 10.66 -28.18
N GLU A 256 15.45 11.46 -28.91
CA GLU A 256 16.45 12.38 -28.32
C GLU A 256 15.82 13.37 -27.33
N ASP A 257 14.58 13.81 -27.59
CA ASP A 257 13.79 14.70 -26.74
C ASP A 257 13.28 14.02 -25.45
N LYS A 258 13.51 12.71 -25.30
CA LYS A 258 13.05 11.86 -24.19
C LYS A 258 14.15 10.98 -23.60
N LYS A 259 15.42 11.25 -23.91
CA LYS A 259 16.55 10.43 -23.46
C LYS A 259 16.68 10.31 -21.94
N ASP A 260 16.22 11.34 -21.21
CA ASP A 260 16.27 11.40 -19.75
C ASP A 260 15.00 10.84 -19.10
N TRP A 261 14.03 10.35 -19.89
CA TRP A 261 12.80 9.78 -19.36
C TRP A 261 13.03 8.36 -18.86
N GLU A 262 12.48 8.06 -17.69
CA GLU A 262 12.39 6.71 -17.18
C GLU A 262 11.18 6.00 -17.78
N VAL A 263 11.40 5.20 -18.84
CA VAL A 263 10.36 4.41 -19.51
C VAL A 263 10.58 2.93 -19.21
N THR A 264 9.51 2.25 -18.78
CA THR A 264 9.48 0.81 -18.55
C THR A 264 8.33 0.18 -19.34
N LEU A 265 8.22 -1.16 -19.36
CA LEU A 265 7.06 -1.85 -19.92
C LEU A 265 6.15 -2.29 -18.80
N ASP A 266 4.86 -1.98 -18.92
CA ASP A 266 3.85 -2.51 -18.01
C ASP A 266 3.94 -4.05 -17.99
N PRO A 267 4.04 -4.67 -16.80
CA PRO A 267 4.38 -6.09 -16.69
C PRO A 267 3.34 -7.03 -17.29
N VAL A 268 2.08 -6.61 -17.44
CA VAL A 268 0.98 -7.45 -17.94
C VAL A 268 0.66 -7.17 -19.41
N SER A 269 0.35 -5.92 -19.75
CA SER A 269 -0.04 -5.52 -21.12
C SER A 269 1.15 -5.29 -22.06
N LYS A 270 2.37 -5.17 -21.51
CA LYS A 270 3.61 -4.88 -22.25
C LYS A 270 3.60 -3.52 -22.97
N VAL A 271 2.71 -2.62 -22.58
CA VAL A 271 2.67 -1.25 -23.10
C VAL A 271 3.75 -0.40 -22.40
N PRO A 272 4.50 0.43 -23.15
CA PRO A 272 5.45 1.37 -22.55
C PRO A 272 4.76 2.38 -21.61
N VAL A 273 5.34 2.58 -20.43
CA VAL A 273 4.85 3.52 -19.41
C VAL A 273 6.01 4.33 -18.85
N THR A 274 5.75 5.59 -18.52
CA THR A 274 6.71 6.43 -17.80
C THR A 274 6.65 6.12 -16.30
N ALA A 275 7.74 6.34 -15.56
CA ALA A 275 7.78 6.12 -14.10
C ALA A 275 6.68 6.90 -13.35
N TYR A 276 6.23 8.04 -13.90
CA TYR A 276 5.22 8.93 -13.32
C TYR A 276 3.88 8.93 -14.09
N SER A 277 3.64 7.91 -14.92
CA SER A 277 2.36 7.76 -15.63
C SER A 277 1.21 7.66 -14.62
N SER A 278 0.31 8.65 -14.64
CA SER A 278 -0.86 8.70 -13.77
C SER A 278 -2.12 8.56 -14.59
N VAL A 279 -2.41 7.31 -15.00
CA VAL A 279 -3.70 7.02 -15.62
C VAL A 279 -4.80 7.18 -14.59
N SER A 280 -5.52 8.29 -14.71
CA SER A 280 -6.71 8.63 -13.95
C SER A 280 -7.91 7.84 -14.49
N ILE A 281 -8.50 7.00 -13.64
CA ILE A 281 -9.71 6.25 -13.98
C ILE A 281 -10.86 6.76 -13.11
N PRO A 282 -11.96 7.25 -13.69
CA PRO A 282 -13.10 7.71 -12.91
C PRO A 282 -13.57 6.65 -11.91
N TYR A 283 -13.72 7.06 -10.65
CA TYR A 283 -14.28 6.21 -9.63
C TYR A 283 -15.76 5.93 -9.93
N SER A 284 -16.17 4.67 -9.82
CA SER A 284 -17.59 4.31 -9.81
C SER A 284 -17.84 3.17 -8.82
N ARG A 285 -19.07 3.09 -8.32
CA ARG A 285 -19.50 1.96 -7.49
C ARG A 285 -19.45 0.65 -8.29
N ALA A 286 -19.83 0.68 -9.57
CA ALA A 286 -19.81 -0.50 -10.43
C ALA A 286 -18.38 -1.05 -10.59
N SER A 287 -17.40 -0.20 -10.88
CA SER A 287 -16.00 -0.62 -11.02
C SER A 287 -15.43 -1.14 -9.69
N ARG A 288 -15.82 -0.57 -8.55
CA ARG A 288 -15.48 -1.15 -7.24
C ARG A 288 -16.07 -2.56 -7.05
N ASP A 289 -17.36 -2.70 -7.32
CA ASP A 289 -18.08 -3.96 -7.09
C ASP A 289 -17.55 -5.07 -8.04
N GLU A 290 -17.11 -4.74 -9.25
CA GLU A 290 -16.38 -5.64 -10.15
C GLU A 290 -15.05 -6.13 -9.56
N VAL A 291 -14.23 -5.24 -9.00
CA VAL A 291 -12.98 -5.63 -8.33
C VAL A 291 -13.26 -6.54 -7.14
N ARG A 292 -14.24 -6.18 -6.30
CA ARG A 292 -14.66 -7.00 -5.16
C ARG A 292 -15.10 -8.41 -5.60
N ALA A 293 -15.92 -8.51 -6.65
CA ALA A 293 -16.36 -9.80 -7.17
C ALA A 293 -15.17 -10.65 -7.69
N ALA A 294 -14.17 -10.03 -8.33
CA ALA A 294 -12.96 -10.73 -8.73
C ALA A 294 -12.16 -11.23 -7.52
N VAL A 295 -12.03 -10.43 -6.46
CA VAL A 295 -11.37 -10.82 -5.20
C VAL A 295 -12.10 -11.97 -4.52
N GLU A 296 -13.42 -11.88 -4.37
CA GLU A 296 -14.25 -12.95 -3.79
C GLU A 296 -14.09 -14.27 -4.55
N LYS A 297 -14.09 -14.20 -5.88
CA LYS A 297 -13.87 -15.37 -6.73
C LYS A 297 -12.46 -15.96 -6.55
N TRP A 298 -11.43 -15.11 -6.53
CA TRP A 298 -10.05 -15.55 -6.28
C TRP A 298 -9.91 -16.27 -4.94
N ILE A 299 -10.47 -15.69 -3.87
CA ILE A 299 -10.43 -16.27 -2.52
C ILE A 299 -11.08 -17.67 -2.53
N LYS A 300 -12.24 -17.80 -3.17
CA LYS A 300 -12.94 -19.08 -3.30
C LYS A 300 -12.07 -20.13 -4.02
N GLU A 301 -11.52 -19.77 -5.18
CA GLU A 301 -10.68 -20.67 -5.98
C GLU A 301 -9.35 -21.06 -5.30
N LYS A 302 -8.86 -20.26 -4.34
CA LYS A 302 -7.65 -20.56 -3.57
C LYS A 302 -7.91 -21.32 -2.27
N SER A 303 -9.18 -21.47 -1.87
CA SER A 303 -9.58 -22.20 -0.66
C SER A 303 -10.04 -23.63 -0.96
N GLU A 304 -10.16 -23.99 -2.24
CA GLU A 304 -10.48 -25.32 -2.77
C GLU A 304 -9.18 -26.09 -3.13
#